data_AF-A0A8H3W9D8-F1
#
_entry.id   AF-A0A8H3W9D8-F1
#
_cell.length_a   1.000
_cell.length_b   1.000
_cell.length_c   1.000
_cell.angle_alpha   90.00
_cell.angle_beta   90.00
_cell.angle_gamma   90.00
#
_symmetry.space_group_name_H-M   'P 1'
#
loop_
_entity.id
_entity.type
_entity.pdbx_description
1 polymer ?
#
loop_
_entity_poly.entity_id
_entity_poly.type
_entity_poly.pdbx_seq_one_letter_code
_entity_poly.pdbx_strand_id
1 'polypeptide(L)' 'FLITKKDSNIKLINLYIKLNKISIRDTFIPLSTNKFLEDFINYKIISLLDLFS' A
#
# COMPACT_ATOMS: atom_id res chain seq x y z
N PHE A 1 16.84 -5.54 7.13
CA PHE A 1 17.90 -4.51 7.25
C PHE A 1 17.31 -3.26 7.89
N LEU A 2 18.12 -2.48 8.61
CA LEU A 2 17.66 -1.26 9.27
C LEU A 2 17.69 -0.09 8.29
N ILE A 3 16.69 0.79 8.35
CA ILE A 3 16.65 2.04 7.61
C ILE A 3 16.40 3.20 8.57
N THR A 4 16.99 4.35 8.28
CA THR A 4 16.67 5.61 8.95
C THR A 4 15.60 6.32 8.13
N LYS A 5 14.44 6.58 8.73
CA LYS A 5 13.36 7.35 8.14
C LYS A 5 13.69 8.85 8.15
N LYS A 6 12.91 9.66 7.42
CA LYS A 6 13.09 11.12 7.31
C LYS A 6 12.96 11.87 8.64
N ASP A 7 12.23 11.29 9.59
CA ASP A 7 12.06 11.75 10.98
C ASP A 7 13.18 11.25 11.91
N SER A 8 14.28 10.75 11.36
CA SER A 8 15.43 10.18 12.08
C SER A 8 15.13 8.89 12.87
N ASN A 9 13.91 8.35 12.80
CA ASN A 9 13.55 7.10 13.43
C ASN A 9 14.13 5.91 12.67
N ILE A 10 14.63 4.91 13.41
CA ILE A 10 15.17 3.67 12.83
C ILE A 10 14.05 2.64 12.73
N LYS A 11 13.87 2.04 11.54
CA LYS A 11 12.90 0.96 11.31
C LYS A 11 13.57 -0.28 10.73
N LEU A 12 13.20 -1.45 11.23
CA LEU A 12 13.59 -2.73 10.64
C LEU A 12 12.70 -3.03 9.42
N ILE A 13 13.34 -3.33 8.28
CA ILE A 13 12.67 -3.73 7.04
C ILE A 13 13.04 -5.17 6.70
N ASN A 14 12.02 -5.99 6.47
CA ASN A 14 12.19 -7.34 5.97
C ASN A 14 12.20 -7.34 4.44
N LEU A 15 13.22 -7.96 3.84
CA LEU A 15 13.37 -8.02 2.39
C LEU A 15 12.62 -9.24 1.83
N TYR A 16 11.36 -9.05 1.43
CA TYR A 16 10.51 -10.12 0.91
C TYR A 16 10.59 -10.31 -0.62
N ILE A 17 11.58 -9.72 -1.31
CA ILE A 17 11.66 -9.73 -2.79
C ILE A 17 11.58 -11.15 -3.39
N LYS A 18 12.31 -12.12 -2.81
CA LYS A 18 12.31 -13.50 -3.31
C LYS A 18 10.96 -14.18 -3.10
N LEU A 19 10.33 -13.94 -1.95
CA LEU A 19 9.01 -14.50 -1.61
C LEU A 19 7.92 -13.90 -2.50
N ASN A 20 7.96 -12.59 -2.73
CA ASN A 20 7.00 -11.88 -3.59
C ASN A 20 7.04 -12.33 -5.07
N LYS A 21 8.15 -12.90 -5.54
CA LYS A 21 8.26 -13.41 -6.92
C LYS A 21 7.57 -14.76 -7.12
N ILE A 22 7.44 -15.56 -6.06
CA ILE A 22 6.84 -16.91 -6.13
C ILE A 22 5.41 -16.95 -5.58
N SER A 23 5.03 -15.95 -4.78
CA SER A 23 3.66 -15.79 -4.31
C SER A 23 2.74 -15.33 -5.43
N ILE A 24 1.62 -16.01 -5.61
CA ILE A 24 0.52 -15.53 -6.44
C ILE A 24 -0.22 -14.45 -5.64
N ARG A 25 -0.62 -13.37 -6.30
CA ARG A 25 -1.41 -12.32 -5.70
C ARG A 25 -2.88 -12.69 -5.78
N ASP A 26 -3.49 -13.00 -4.63
CA ASP A 26 -4.92 -13.38 -4.56
C ASP A 26 -5.87 -12.17 -4.56
N THR A 27 -5.35 -10.94 -4.51
CA THR A 27 -6.15 -9.70 -4.39
C THR A 27 -6.24 -8.91 -5.69
N PHE A 28 -7.47 -8.53 -6.06
CA PHE A 28 -7.77 -7.58 -7.14
C PHE A 28 -7.69 -6.14 -6.62
N ILE A 29 -6.48 -5.63 -6.39
CA ILE A 29 -6.30 -4.19 -6.18
C ILE A 29 -5.94 -3.59 -7.55
N PRO A 30 -6.68 -2.58 -8.04
CA PRO A 30 -6.36 -1.91 -9.29
C PRO A 30 -4.91 -1.45 -9.29
N LEU A 31 -4.17 -1.75 -10.37
CA LEU A 31 -2.78 -1.30 -10.54
C LEU A 31 -2.66 0.23 -10.66
N SER A 32 -3.77 0.91 -10.95
CA SER A 32 -3.85 2.36 -11.10
C SER A 32 -4.76 2.94 -10.03
N THR A 33 -4.22 3.90 -9.28
CA THR A 33 -4.98 4.71 -8.31
C THR A 33 -6.14 5.45 -8.97
N ASN A 34 -6.01 5.87 -10.22
CA ASN A 34 -7.08 6.55 -10.95
C ASN A 34 -8.28 5.61 -11.19
N LYS A 35 -8.02 4.35 -11.57
CA LYS A 35 -9.08 3.34 -11.72
C LYS A 35 -9.78 3.03 -10.41
N PHE A 36 -9.05 2.99 -9.30
CA PHE A 36 -9.66 2.83 -7.98
C PHE A 36 -10.55 4.02 -7.60
N LEU A 37 -10.13 5.26 -7.93
CA LEU A 37 -10.92 6.47 -7.64
C LEU A 37 -12.18 6.59 -8.51
N GLU A 38 -12.14 6.08 -9.75
CA GLU A 38 -13.30 6.07 -10.66
C GLU A 38 -14.52 5.37 -10.03
N ASP A 39 -14.31 4.29 -9.27
CA ASP A 39 -15.36 3.54 -8.58
C ASP A 39 -16.14 4.40 -7.56
N PHE A 40 -15.55 5.51 -7.11
CA PHE A 40 -16.13 6.38 -6.09
C PHE A 40 -16.67 7.72 -6.59
N ILE A 41 -16.52 8.05 -7.88
CA ILE A 41 -16.85 9.37 -8.46
C ILE A 41 -18.30 9.80 -8.19
N ASN A 42 -19.22 8.84 -8.13
CA ASN A 42 -20.66 9.12 -7.96
C ASN A 42 -21.09 9.24 -6.48
N TYR A 43 -20.20 9.02 -5.51
CA TYR A 43 -20.55 9.20 -4.10
C TYR A 43 -20.40 10.65 -3.66
N LYS A 44 -21.41 11.12 -2.92
CA LYS A 44 -21.46 12.50 -2.41
C LYS A 44 -20.49 12.75 -1.26
N ILE A 45 -20.14 11.70 -0.52
CA ILE A 45 -19.24 11.75 0.64
C ILE A 45 -18.32 10.52 0.56
N ILE A 46 -17.02 10.77 0.67
CA ILE A 46 -15.99 9.73 0.72
C ILE A 46 -15.14 10.02 1.95
N SER A 47 -14.75 8.98 2.69
CA SER A 47 -13.84 9.10 3.84
C SER A 47 -12.71 8.10 3.71
N LEU A 48 -11.49 8.57 3.94
CA LEU A 48 -10.28 7.75 3.92
C LEU A 48 -9.87 7.48 5.37
N LEU A 49 -9.77 6.20 5.72
CA LEU A 49 -9.28 5.76 7.02
C LEU A 49 -7.93 5.07 6.83
N ASP A 50 -6.90 5.59 7.49
CA ASP A 50 -5.59 4.94 7.56
C ASP A 50 -5.49 4.11 8.83
N LEU A 51 -5.25 2.80 8.67
CA LEU A 51 -5.17 1.84 9.77
C LEU A 51 -3.71 1.44 10.09
N PHE A 52 -2.73 1.93 9.32
CA PHE A 52 -1.36 1.40 9.35
C PHE A 52 -0.27 2.47 9.43
N SER A 53 -0.63 3.71 9.79
CA SER A 53 0.28 4.87 9.93
C SER A 53 1.39 4.66 10.95
#